data_AF-A0AAU3IW59-F1
#
_entry.id   AF-A0AAU3IW59-F1
#
_cell.length_a   1.000
_cell.length_b   1.000
_cell.length_c   1.000
_cell.angle_alpha   90.00
_cell.angle_beta   90.00
_cell.angle_gamma   90.00
#
_symmetry.space_group_name_H-M   'P 1'
#
loop_
_entity.id
_entity.type
_entity.pdbx_description
1 polymer ?
#
loop_
_entity_poly.entity_id
_entity_poly.type
_entity_poly.pdbx_seq_one_letter_code
_entity_poly.pdbx_strand_id
1 'polypeptide(L)'
;MNAELDALKGALDRQREHVLGVLEGLSEEDLRRPVLPSGWSCLALLRHLTLDVERFWFPGVIAGEQDVAGQLAAGAEAHWYVPEGMTIDEVYADYLAAIARADAALVGGQVVQDHVDRGAVGPGGTDRFQGGQRVGGALSAAVDAPHRVSSPTE
;
A
#
# COMPACT_ATOMS: atom_id res chain seq x y z
N MET A 1 -10.88 -15.94 15.44
CA MET A 1 -9.93 -16.03 14.31
C MET A 1 -10.74 -15.89 13.04
N ASN A 2 -10.46 -14.85 12.26
CA ASN A 2 -11.13 -14.61 11.00
C ASN A 2 -10.29 -15.28 9.90
N ALA A 3 -10.78 -16.40 9.39
CA ALA A 3 -10.06 -17.23 8.43
C ALA A 3 -9.72 -16.49 7.12
N GLU A 4 -10.54 -15.51 6.72
CA GLU A 4 -10.27 -14.70 5.53
C GLU A 4 -9.07 -13.77 5.76
N LEU A 5 -8.97 -13.14 6.95
CA LEU A 5 -7.81 -12.33 7.27
C LEU A 5 -6.55 -13.20 7.42
N ASP A 6 -6.66 -14.36 8.06
CA ASP A 6 -5.52 -15.28 8.19
C ASP A 6 -5.00 -15.72 6.81
N ALA A 7 -5.92 -16.00 5.87
CA ALA A 7 -5.57 -16.32 4.49
C ALA A 7 -4.92 -15.13 3.75
N LEU A 8 -5.47 -13.93 3.89
CA LEU A 8 -4.91 -12.70 3.32
C LEU A 8 -3.50 -12.43 3.87
N LYS A 9 -3.33 -12.45 5.20
CA LYS A 9 -2.04 -12.22 5.84
C LYS A 9 -1.01 -13.25 5.36
N GLY A 10 -1.37 -14.53 5.34
CA GLY A 10 -0.48 -15.57 4.84
C GLY A 10 -0.09 -15.38 3.37
N ALA A 11 -0.99 -14.85 2.53
CA ALA A 11 -0.65 -14.50 1.15
C ALA A 11 0.31 -13.31 1.07
N LEU A 12 0.08 -12.25 1.85
CA LEU A 12 0.96 -11.08 1.91
C LEU A 12 2.36 -11.44 2.39
N ASP A 13 2.46 -12.23 3.47
CA ASP A 13 3.74 -12.66 4.03
C ASP A 13 4.57 -13.42 2.97
N ARG A 14 3.95 -14.33 2.22
CA ARG A 14 4.63 -15.04 1.12
C ARG A 14 5.10 -14.11 0.00
N GLN A 15 4.33 -13.07 -0.34
CA GLN A 15 4.76 -12.11 -1.37
C GLN A 15 5.92 -11.24 -0.88
N ARG A 16 5.88 -10.79 0.37
CA ARG A 16 6.95 -10.00 1.00
C ARG A 16 8.24 -10.80 1.09
N GLU A 17 8.15 -12.06 1.52
CA GLU A 17 9.28 -12.99 1.52
C GLU A 17 9.83 -13.22 0.10
N HIS A 18 8.95 -13.40 -0.89
CA HIS A 18 9.35 -13.59 -2.28
C HIS A 18 10.12 -12.38 -2.82
N VAL A 19 9.63 -11.17 -2.57
CA VAL A 19 10.30 -9.92 -2.97
C VAL A 19 11.70 -9.86 -2.36
N LEU A 20 11.82 -10.05 -1.05
CA LEU A 20 13.12 -10.01 -0.37
C LEU A 20 14.08 -11.09 -0.89
N GLY A 21 13.57 -12.31 -1.13
CA GLY A 21 14.36 -13.42 -1.66
C GLY A 21 14.85 -13.20 -3.10
N VAL A 22 14.08 -12.49 -3.94
CA VAL A 22 14.53 -12.10 -5.30
C VAL A 22 15.68 -11.09 -5.25
N LEU A 23 15.69 -10.21 -4.25
CA LEU A 23 16.70 -9.19 -4.11
C LEU A 23 17.96 -9.67 -3.38
N GLU A 24 17.86 -10.80 -2.67
CA GLU A 24 18.97 -11.40 -1.94
C GLU A 24 20.14 -11.75 -2.87
N GLY A 25 21.35 -11.37 -2.45
CA GLY A 25 22.58 -11.65 -3.20
C GLY A 25 22.86 -10.72 -4.38
N LEU A 26 21.97 -9.77 -4.69
CA LEU A 26 22.26 -8.71 -5.66
C LEU A 26 23.28 -7.71 -5.09
N SER A 27 24.19 -7.25 -5.95
CA SER A 27 25.12 -6.18 -5.59
C SER A 27 24.39 -4.83 -5.50
N GLU A 28 25.01 -3.85 -4.83
CA GLU A 28 24.47 -2.47 -4.81
C GLU A 28 24.32 -1.89 -6.23
N GLU A 29 25.28 -2.15 -7.11
CA GLU A 29 25.21 -1.72 -8.50
C GLU A 29 24.00 -2.35 -9.20
N ASP A 30 23.80 -3.65 -9.04
CA ASP A 30 22.66 -4.36 -9.65
C ASP A 30 21.32 -3.88 -9.10
N LEU A 31 21.23 -3.62 -7.79
CA LEU A 31 20.02 -3.11 -7.15
C LEU A 31 19.63 -1.73 -7.70
N ARG A 32 20.61 -0.89 -8.03
CA ARG A 32 20.38 0.48 -8.53
C ARG A 32 20.28 0.57 -10.05
N ARG A 33 20.74 -0.43 -10.79
CA ARG A 33 20.76 -0.41 -12.26
C ARG A 33 19.36 -0.64 -12.86
N PRO A 34 18.82 0.31 -13.64
CA PRO A 34 17.66 0.04 -14.49
C PRO A 34 18.06 -0.90 -15.63
N VAL A 35 17.32 -1.99 -15.81
CA VAL A 35 17.60 -3.00 -16.85
C VAL A 35 16.57 -3.01 -17.99
N LEU A 36 15.45 -2.32 -17.81
CA LEU A 36 14.36 -2.22 -18.79
C LEU A 36 14.09 -0.76 -19.19
N PRO A 37 13.48 -0.50 -20.36
CA PRO A 37 13.14 0.85 -20.82
C PRO A 37 12.20 1.64 -19.91
N SER A 38 11.55 1.00 -18.95
CA SER A 38 10.73 1.66 -17.93
C SER A 38 11.55 2.52 -16.97
N GLY A 39 12.86 2.32 -16.89
CA GLY A 39 13.78 3.18 -16.12
C GLY A 39 13.82 2.92 -14.62
N TRP A 40 12.95 2.07 -14.06
CA TRP A 40 13.03 1.67 -12.66
C TRP A 40 14.07 0.56 -12.44
N SER A 41 14.71 0.60 -11.27
CA SER A 41 15.63 -0.43 -10.77
C SER A 41 14.97 -1.30 -9.69
N CYS A 42 15.58 -2.42 -9.32
CA CYS A 42 15.07 -3.29 -8.26
C CYS A 42 14.89 -2.53 -6.92
N LEU A 43 15.81 -1.63 -6.58
CA LEU A 43 15.70 -0.81 -5.37
C LEU A 43 14.54 0.21 -5.47
N ALA A 44 14.29 0.75 -6.66
CA ALA A 44 13.14 1.63 -6.90
C ALA A 44 11.80 0.89 -6.80
N LEU A 45 11.74 -0.35 -7.29
CA LEU A 45 10.56 -1.22 -7.10
C LEU A 45 10.30 -1.46 -5.61
N LEU A 46 11.33 -1.79 -4.83
CA LEU A 46 11.16 -2.01 -3.38
C LEU A 46 10.60 -0.76 -2.69
N ARG A 47 11.12 0.43 -3.05
CA ARG A 47 10.60 1.70 -2.54
C ARG A 47 9.15 1.96 -2.95
N HIS A 48 8.78 1.65 -4.19
CA HIS A 48 7.39 1.74 -4.63
C HIS A 48 6.47 0.84 -3.79
N LEU A 49 6.87 -0.42 -3.55
CA LEU A 49 6.11 -1.33 -2.69
C LEU A 49 5.97 -0.79 -1.25
N THR A 50 7.02 -0.16 -0.70
CA THR A 50 6.96 0.50 0.62
C THR A 50 5.91 1.61 0.67
N LEU A 51 5.87 2.48 -0.35
CA LEU A 51 5.05 3.69 -0.34
C LEU A 51 3.62 3.42 -0.82
N ASP A 52 3.45 2.85 -2.00
CA ASP A 52 2.13 2.66 -2.62
C ASP A 52 1.41 1.41 -2.13
N VAL A 53 2.13 0.36 -1.73
CA VAL A 53 1.49 -0.87 -1.29
C VAL A 53 1.33 -0.87 0.23
N GLU A 54 2.43 -0.90 0.96
CA GLU A 54 2.39 -1.11 2.41
C GLU A 54 1.85 0.12 3.17
N ARG A 55 2.10 1.35 2.71
CA ARG A 55 1.67 2.58 3.42
C ARG A 55 0.36 3.17 2.91
N PHE A 56 0.19 3.27 1.60
CA PHE A 56 -1.02 3.86 1.03
C PHE A 56 -2.24 2.96 1.28
N TRP A 57 -2.20 1.67 0.93
CA TRP A 57 -3.38 0.81 1.07
C TRP A 57 -3.71 0.47 2.52
N PHE A 58 -2.73 0.09 3.33
CA PHE A 58 -3.04 -0.43 4.68
C PHE A 58 -3.32 0.69 5.69
N PRO A 59 -2.36 1.53 6.11
CA PRO A 59 -2.68 2.72 6.92
C PRO A 59 -3.65 3.69 6.24
N GLY A 60 -3.39 4.09 4.99
CA GLY A 60 -4.14 5.16 4.34
C GLY A 60 -5.59 4.79 4.01
N VAL A 61 -5.80 3.63 3.38
CA VAL A 61 -7.13 3.20 2.93
C VAL A 61 -7.82 2.31 3.97
N ILE A 62 -7.19 1.21 4.40
CA ILE A 62 -7.82 0.20 5.27
C ILE A 62 -8.02 0.74 6.70
N ALA A 63 -7.00 1.35 7.30
CA ALA A 63 -7.12 1.97 8.62
C ALA A 63 -7.71 3.39 8.58
N GLY A 64 -7.90 3.95 7.37
CA GLY A 64 -8.59 5.21 7.16
C GLY A 64 -7.76 6.47 7.45
N GLU A 65 -6.42 6.38 7.50
CA GLU A 65 -5.53 7.54 7.69
C GLU A 65 -5.45 8.41 6.42
N GLN A 66 -6.49 9.22 6.17
CA GLN A 66 -6.66 9.97 4.92
C GLN A 66 -5.50 10.92 4.58
N ASP A 67 -4.84 11.51 5.59
CA ASP A 67 -3.70 12.38 5.38
C ASP A 67 -2.51 11.64 4.75
N VAL A 68 -2.30 10.37 5.14
CA VAL A 68 -1.28 9.50 4.56
C VAL A 68 -1.61 9.18 3.11
N ALA A 69 -2.87 8.80 2.84
CA ALA A 69 -3.32 8.50 1.49
C ALA A 69 -3.19 9.70 0.56
N GLY A 70 -3.61 10.89 1.01
CA GLY A 70 -3.53 12.13 0.23
C GLY A 70 -2.10 12.54 -0.10
N GLN A 71 -1.17 12.43 0.85
CA GLN A 71 0.24 12.76 0.65
C GLN A 71 0.90 11.83 -0.38
N LEU A 72 0.65 10.52 -0.28
CA LEU A 72 1.23 9.53 -1.18
C LEU A 72 0.62 9.61 -2.59
N ALA A 73 -0.69 9.84 -2.71
CA ALA A 73 -1.32 10.04 -4.01
C ALA A 73 -0.75 11.26 -4.76
N ALA A 74 -0.47 12.36 -4.06
CA ALA A 74 0.12 13.55 -4.66
C ALA A 74 1.58 13.36 -5.12
N GLY A 75 2.28 12.35 -4.58
CA GLY A 75 3.70 12.07 -4.81
C GLY A 75 4.00 10.82 -5.64
N ALA A 76 3.00 10.21 -6.28
CA ALA A 76 3.09 8.86 -6.84
C ALA A 76 4.29 8.61 -7.76
N GLU A 77 4.64 9.57 -8.63
CA GLU A 77 5.79 9.45 -9.54
C GLU A 77 7.13 9.33 -8.78
N ALA A 78 7.25 9.96 -7.61
CA ALA A 78 8.46 9.91 -6.80
C ALA A 78 8.66 8.54 -6.11
N HIS A 79 7.64 7.68 -6.10
CA HIS A 79 7.73 6.36 -5.48
C HIS A 79 8.62 5.40 -6.27
N TRP A 80 8.78 5.64 -7.57
CA TRP A 80 9.66 4.90 -8.46
C TRP A 80 11.11 5.44 -8.50
N TYR A 81 11.49 6.29 -7.54
CA TYR A 81 12.82 6.85 -7.44
C TYR A 81 13.39 6.73 -6.03
N VAL A 82 14.63 6.26 -5.92
CA VAL A 82 15.39 6.21 -4.67
C VAL A 82 16.29 7.45 -4.62
N PRO A 83 16.13 8.34 -3.62
CA PRO A 83 17.01 9.49 -3.46
C PRO A 83 18.49 9.08 -3.37
N GLU A 84 19.38 9.86 -3.99
CA GLU A 84 20.83 9.57 -4.01
C GLU A 84 21.43 9.43 -2.60
N GLY A 85 20.91 10.18 -1.63
CA GLY A 85 21.35 10.10 -0.23
C GLY A 85 20.76 8.94 0.58
N MET A 86 19.84 8.15 0.02
CA MET A 86 19.24 7.02 0.72
C MET A 86 20.03 5.75 0.46
N THR A 87 20.53 5.14 1.53
CA THR A 87 21.28 3.89 1.48
C THR A 87 20.34 2.71 1.21
N ILE A 88 20.91 1.59 0.74
CA ILE A 88 20.13 0.36 0.51
C ILE A 88 19.52 -0.12 1.81
N ASP A 89 20.30 -0.16 2.89
CA ASP A 89 19.83 -0.61 4.21
C ASP A 89 18.65 0.22 4.71
N GLU A 90 18.66 1.54 4.48
CA GLU A 90 17.52 2.39 4.81
C GLU A 90 16.28 2.04 3.99
N VAL A 91 16.40 1.74 2.70
CA VAL A 91 15.25 1.32 1.88
C VAL A 91 14.66 0.00 2.38
N TYR A 92 15.50 -0.98 2.73
CA TYR A 92 15.04 -2.25 3.29
C TYR A 92 14.40 -2.08 4.67
N ALA A 93 15.03 -1.30 5.55
CA ALA A 93 14.47 -1.00 6.86
C ALA A 93 13.11 -0.28 6.75
N ASP A 94 12.98 0.65 5.80
CA ASP A 94 11.74 1.38 5.54
C ASP A 94 10.62 0.44 5.06
N TYR A 95 10.97 -0.54 4.21
CA TYR A 95 10.04 -1.58 3.74
C TYR A 95 9.58 -2.49 4.89
N LEU A 96 10.51 -3.00 5.70
CA LEU A 96 10.20 -3.85 6.85
C LEU A 96 9.35 -3.12 7.89
N ALA A 97 9.63 -1.85 8.15
CA ALA A 97 8.83 -1.02 9.02
C ALA A 97 7.41 -0.79 8.46
N ALA A 98 7.29 -0.62 7.14
CA ALA A 98 6.00 -0.47 6.48
C ALA A 98 5.16 -1.76 6.56
N ILE A 99 5.78 -2.94 6.36
CA ILE A 99 5.14 -4.25 6.56
C ILE A 99 4.55 -4.37 7.97
N ALA A 100 5.35 -4.04 9.00
CA ALA A 100 4.88 -4.12 10.39
C ALA A 100 3.69 -3.18 10.64
N ARG A 101 3.70 -1.98 10.04
CA ARG A 101 2.58 -1.04 10.13
C ARG A 101 1.34 -1.55 9.39
N ALA A 102 1.52 -2.15 8.21
CA ALA A 102 0.44 -2.74 7.44
C ALA A 102 -0.23 -3.90 8.18
N ASP A 103 0.55 -4.76 8.84
CA ASP A 103 0.04 -5.85 9.68
C ASP A 103 -0.78 -5.31 10.86
N ALA A 104 -0.32 -4.24 11.50
CA ALA A 104 -1.09 -3.57 12.56
C ALA A 104 -2.42 -3.00 12.05
N ALA A 105 -2.42 -2.40 10.85
CA ALA A 105 -3.63 -1.87 10.22
C ALA A 105 -4.65 -2.98 9.89
N LEU A 106 -4.18 -4.16 9.44
CA LEU A 106 -5.06 -5.31 9.20
C LEU A 106 -5.76 -5.79 10.47
N VAL A 107 -5.02 -5.93 11.57
CA VAL A 107 -5.61 -6.33 12.87
C VAL A 107 -6.56 -5.25 13.39
N GLY A 108 -6.20 -3.97 13.26
CA GLY A 108 -7.06 -2.85 13.65
C GLY A 108 -8.37 -2.81 12.87
N GLY A 109 -8.32 -3.03 11.55
CA GLY A 109 -9.51 -3.09 10.69
C GLY A 109 -10.47 -4.22 11.06
N GLN A 110 -9.95 -5.39 11.47
CA GLN A 110 -10.78 -6.48 11.97
C GLN A 110 -11.56 -6.12 13.23
N VAL A 111 -10.91 -5.45 14.19
CA VAL A 111 -11.57 -5.06 15.45
C VAL A 111 -12.76 -4.14 15.18
N VAL A 112 -12.63 -3.24 14.20
CA VAL A 112 -13.72 -2.36 13.78
C VAL A 112 -14.85 -3.16 13.13
N GLN A 113 -14.54 -4.05 12.18
CA GLN A 113 -15.54 -4.89 11.51
C GLN A 113 -16.29 -5.79 12.50
N ASP A 114 -15.57 -6.49 13.38
CA ASP A 114 -16.18 -7.34 14.41
C ASP A 114 -17.14 -6.54 15.33
N HIS A 115 -16.82 -5.27 15.63
CA HIS A 115 -17.70 -4.40 16.42
C HIS A 115 -18.96 -4.00 15.64
N VAL A 116 -18.83 -3.67 14.36
CA VAL A 116 -19.97 -3.38 13.46
C VAL A 116 -20.90 -4.60 13.37
N ASP A 117 -20.34 -5.78 13.12
CA ASP A 117 -21.13 -7.02 13.00
C ASP A 117 -21.85 -7.37 14.31
N ARG A 118 -21.20 -7.20 15.46
CA ARG A 118 -21.82 -7.40 16.79
C ARG A 118 -22.87 -6.34 17.12
N GLY A 119 -22.76 -5.13 16.58
CA GLY A 119 -23.76 -4.07 16.70
C GLY A 119 -24.99 -4.27 15.83
N ALA A 120 -24.90 -5.09 14.78
CA ALA A 120 -26.00 -5.35 13.84
C ALA A 120 -26.97 -6.48 14.29
N VAL A 121 -26.67 -7.23 15.36
CA VAL A 121 -27.55 -8.28 15.88
C VAL A 121 -28.37 -7.74 17.06
N GLY A 122 -29.45 -7.01 16.75
CA GLY A 122 -30.53 -6.69 17.69
C GLY A 122 -31.85 -7.34 17.23
N PRO A 123 -32.60 -8.04 18.10
CA PRO A 123 -33.89 -8.61 17.71
C PRO A 123 -34.94 -7.49 17.67
N GLY A 124 -35.45 -7.20 16.47
CA GLY A 124 -36.71 -6.50 16.26
C GLY A 124 -36.77 -5.04 16.73
N GLY A 125 -36.70 -4.12 15.78
CA GLY A 125 -37.08 -2.73 16.01
C GLY A 125 -37.14 -1.98 14.70
N THR A 126 -38.34 -1.80 14.16
CA THR A 126 -38.58 -0.88 13.06
C THR A 126 -38.21 0.53 13.53
N ASP A 127 -37.11 1.09 13.04
CA ASP A 127 -36.99 2.53 13.04
C ASP A 127 -36.44 3.07 11.73
N ARG A 128 -37.14 4.09 11.27
CA ARG A 128 -37.07 4.70 9.95
C ARG A 128 -35.99 5.78 10.03
N PHE A 129 -34.74 5.44 9.71
CA PHE A 129 -33.70 6.45 9.52
C PHE A 129 -33.51 6.80 8.05
N GLN A 130 -33.78 8.08 7.79
CA GLN A 130 -33.83 8.75 6.51
C GLN A 130 -32.57 9.61 6.38
N GLY A 131 -31.84 9.50 5.26
CA GLY A 131 -30.81 10.47 4.87
C GLY A 131 -29.39 9.91 4.82
N GLY A 132 -29.10 9.06 3.83
CA GLY A 132 -27.75 8.57 3.55
C GLY A 132 -26.89 9.60 2.82
N GLN A 133 -25.75 9.96 3.40
CA GLN A 133 -24.64 10.53 2.66
C GLN A 133 -23.80 9.38 2.13
N ARG A 134 -23.91 9.08 0.84
CA ARG A 134 -23.06 8.10 0.17
C ARG A 134 -21.63 8.66 0.06
N VAL A 135 -20.71 8.16 0.87
CA VAL A 135 -19.27 8.27 0.62
C VAL A 135 -18.88 7.18 -0.38
N GLY A 136 -19.16 7.45 -1.66
CA GLY A 136 -18.62 6.72 -2.79
C GLY A 136 -17.89 7.72 -3.67
N GLY A 137 -16.57 7.80 -3.56
CA GLY A 137 -15.79 8.77 -4.34
C GLY A 137 -14.28 8.53 -4.41
N ALA A 138 -13.69 7.77 -3.49
CA ALA A 138 -12.24 7.60 -3.48
C ALA A 138 -11.72 6.52 -4.47
N LEU A 139 -12.54 5.54 -4.87
CA LEU A 139 -12.06 4.43 -5.71
C LEU A 139 -11.76 4.81 -7.18
N SER A 140 -12.34 5.89 -7.71
CA SER A 140 -12.23 6.18 -9.16
C SER A 140 -10.97 6.93 -9.56
N ALA A 141 -10.27 7.58 -8.63
CA ALA A 141 -9.17 8.49 -8.98
C ALA A 141 -7.81 7.78 -9.14
N ALA A 142 -7.61 6.62 -8.51
CA ALA A 142 -6.33 5.93 -8.50
C ALA A 142 -6.06 5.05 -9.74
N VAL A 143 -7.10 4.70 -10.51
CA VAL A 143 -7.00 3.83 -11.70
C VAL A 143 -6.84 4.63 -13.01
N ASP A 144 -7.23 5.91 -13.05
CA ASP A 144 -7.38 6.69 -14.29
C ASP A 144 -6.31 7.79 -14.52
N ALA A 145 -5.14 7.71 -13.88
CA ALA A 145 -4.07 8.68 -14.13
C ALA A 145 -3.50 8.51 -15.56
N PRO A 146 -3.59 9.52 -16.45
CA PRO A 146 -3.13 9.39 -17.83
C PRO A 146 -1.60 9.45 -17.90
N HIS A 147 -0.99 8.40 -18.46
CA HIS A 147 0.42 8.42 -18.88
C HIS A 147 0.64 9.49 -19.96
N ARG A 148 1.19 10.66 -19.59
CA ARG A 148 1.78 11.58 -20.56
C ARG A 148 3.24 11.21 -20.78
N VAL A 149 3.48 10.46 -21.86
CA VAL A 149 4.81 10.36 -22.47
C VAL A 149 5.07 11.67 -23.22
N SER A 150 5.96 12.49 -22.69
CA SER A 150 6.54 13.61 -23.45
C SER A 150 7.75 13.10 -24.22
N SER A 151 7.64 13.04 -25.56
CA SER A 151 8.79 12.80 -26.43
C SER A 151 9.71 14.03 -26.45
N PRO A 152 11.05 13.88 -26.47
CA PRO A 152 11.95 15.00 -26.68
C PRO A 152 11.86 15.46 -28.13
N THR A 153 11.74 16.77 -28.35
CA THR A 153 11.95 17.38 -29.67
C THR A 153 13.42 17.77 -29.77
N GLU A 154 14.01 17.47 -30.94
CA GLU A 154 15.39 17.76 -31.35
C GLU A 154 15.80 19.23 -31.26
#